data_AF-A0A9P5N0C3-F1
#
_entry.id   AF-A0A9P5N0C3-F1
#
_cell.length_a   1.000
_cell.length_b   1.000
_cell.length_c   1.000
_cell.angle_alpha   90.00
_cell.angle_beta   90.00
_cell.angle_gamma   90.00
#
_symmetry.space_group_name_H-M   'P 1'
#
loop_
_entity.id
_entity.type
_entity.pdbx_description
1 polymer ?
#
loop_
_entity_poly.entity_id
_entity_poly.type
_entity_poly.pdbx_seq_one_letter_code
_entity_poly.pdbx_strand_id
1 'polypeptide(L)'
;MPQLTTAFSLLLGLGARILYNKFFSFRVPGIEDHVLSGLWQGVALYYVLMEFPFLTLPVGFGIGARLLVNFVITYDAAGCACTLLGVAVGVLFTDILSQLLEDGDPEDAYYEGSVVSDYPRRRRLVQLRGSNDDDRMRDHNRRRRAFFDVDPSVTTAVTNTTGTWDSLSDWIDPNHTMTPLEREVAALRKKASMADSERRRFKEEKQWAQVQGNKARAAQMGWQVKRYSALMQSFHREADLRLLEANNERHRQEVASIQASASQVAGPTSASSVLPPPQPVAITFGGSSRQRAPPSPPPRPIPPPDEVERDRPLRSAIAQGKQPERRQRRISATADKDGSAMKAGSVHTGTHHRRRRAASVLSRPSVRIEVHE
;
A
#
# COMPACT_ATOMS: atom_id res chain seq x y z
N MET A 1 20.61 -1.27 20.10
CA MET A 1 20.33 0.05 20.68
C MET A 1 18.83 0.11 20.90
N PRO A 2 18.32 0.13 22.14
CA PRO A 2 16.90 0.24 22.39
C PRO A 2 16.42 1.57 21.79
N GLN A 3 15.55 1.50 20.77
CA GLN A 3 14.89 2.67 20.23
C GLN A 3 14.01 3.20 21.35
N LEU A 4 14.35 4.37 21.91
CA LEU A 4 13.52 5.03 22.90
C LEU A 4 12.18 5.35 22.23
N THR A 5 11.19 4.49 22.46
CA THR A 5 9.84 4.65 21.92
C THR A 5 9.26 5.94 22.46
N THR A 6 8.63 6.74 21.60
CA THR A 6 7.96 8.00 21.97
C THR A 6 6.90 7.81 23.06
N ALA A 7 6.39 6.59 23.23
CA ALA A 7 5.57 6.20 24.37
C ALA A 7 6.28 6.43 25.73
N PHE A 8 7.58 6.14 25.82
CA PHE A 8 8.36 6.33 27.05
C PHE A 8 8.54 7.82 27.40
N SER A 9 8.74 8.68 26.40
CA SER A 9 8.86 10.13 26.63
C SER A 9 7.52 10.75 27.03
N LEU A 10 6.40 10.27 26.49
CA LEU A 10 5.06 10.67 26.92
C LEU A 10 4.76 10.19 28.35
N LEU A 11 5.11 8.96 28.69
CA LEU A 11 4.92 8.41 30.02
C LEU A 11 5.72 9.21 31.07
N LEU A 12 6.98 9.55 30.76
CA LEU A 12 7.81 10.39 31.61
C LEU A 12 7.28 11.82 31.73
N GLY A 13 6.90 12.46 30.62
CA GLY A 13 6.39 13.82 30.62
C GLY A 13 5.06 13.95 31.37
N LEU A 14 4.13 13.03 31.11
CA LEU A 14 2.84 12.97 31.79
C LEU A 14 3.00 12.60 33.27
N GLY A 15 3.85 11.62 33.57
CA GLY A 15 4.16 11.18 34.94
C GLY A 15 4.78 12.30 35.77
N ALA A 16 5.75 13.04 35.21
CA ALA A 16 6.37 14.19 35.87
C ALA A 16 5.35 15.30 36.14
N ARG A 17 4.44 15.58 35.20
CA ARG A 17 3.36 16.57 35.39
C ARG A 17 2.40 16.16 36.50
N ILE A 18 2.04 14.89 36.59
CA ILE A 18 1.16 14.38 37.65
C ILE A 18 1.86 14.43 39.01
N LEU A 19 3.13 14.04 39.08
CA LEU A 19 3.93 14.17 40.30
C LEU A 19 3.98 15.62 40.74
N TYR A 20 4.29 16.54 39.81
CA TYR A 20 4.32 17.96 40.09
C TYR A 20 2.98 18.46 40.63
N ASN A 21 1.87 18.13 39.97
CA ASN A 21 0.55 18.57 40.42
C ASN A 21 0.22 18.01 41.80
N LYS A 22 0.59 16.76 42.08
CA LYS A 22 0.35 16.12 43.39
C LYS A 22 1.19 16.71 44.52
N PHE A 23 2.44 17.11 44.25
CA PHE A 23 3.34 17.65 45.27
C PHE A 23 3.17 19.16 45.47
N PHE A 24 2.77 19.91 44.44
CA PHE A 24 2.71 21.37 44.49
C PHE A 24 1.29 21.94 44.54
N SER A 25 0.25 21.19 44.12
CA SER A 25 -1.14 21.62 44.31
C SER A 25 -1.71 21.02 45.59
N PHE A 26 -1.69 21.78 46.69
CA PHE A 26 -2.44 21.48 47.92
C PHE A 26 -3.96 21.69 47.76
N ARG A 27 -4.49 21.61 46.53
CA ARG A 27 -5.92 21.80 46.27
C ARG A 27 -6.71 20.54 46.58
N VAL A 28 -7.98 20.73 46.92
CA VAL A 28 -8.96 19.66 47.10
C VAL A 28 -8.98 18.82 45.81
N PRO A 29 -8.93 17.47 45.90
CA PRO A 29 -8.91 16.60 44.72
C PRO A 29 -10.10 16.91 43.80
N GLY A 30 -9.79 17.31 42.57
CA GLY A 30 -10.80 17.61 41.56
C GLY A 30 -11.09 16.40 40.67
N ILE A 31 -12.19 16.47 39.92
CA ILE A 31 -12.53 15.48 38.87
C ILE A 31 -11.38 15.37 37.85
N GLU A 32 -10.66 16.47 37.60
CA GLU A 32 -9.49 16.53 36.72
C GLU A 32 -8.38 15.57 37.16
N ASP A 33 -8.14 15.44 38.46
CA ASP A 33 -7.09 14.57 39.00
C ASP A 33 -7.40 13.09 38.76
N HIS A 34 -8.68 12.73 38.82
CA HIS A 34 -9.16 11.38 38.51
C HIS A 34 -8.97 11.05 37.02
N VAL A 35 -9.30 11.98 36.12
CA VAL A 35 -9.10 11.79 34.68
C VAL A 35 -7.61 11.69 34.34
N LEU A 36 -6.77 12.59 34.89
CA LEU A 36 -5.33 12.57 34.68
C LEU A 36 -4.68 11.29 35.22
N SER A 37 -5.09 10.84 36.41
CA SER A 37 -4.60 9.57 36.98
C SER A 37 -5.02 8.38 36.13
N GLY A 38 -6.25 8.38 35.60
CA GLY A 38 -6.73 7.34 34.68
C GLY A 38 -5.95 7.35 33.38
N LEU A 39 -5.73 8.53 32.79
CA LEU A 39 -4.94 8.70 31.56
C LEU A 39 -3.55 8.10 31.70
N TRP A 40 -2.84 8.41 32.79
CA TRP A 40 -1.51 7.87 33.04
C TRP A 40 -1.52 6.35 33.23
N GLN A 41 -2.52 5.80 33.93
CA GLN A 41 -2.69 4.35 34.06
C GLN A 41 -2.95 3.69 32.70
N GLY A 42 -3.75 4.32 31.82
CA GLY A 42 -4.02 3.84 30.46
C GLY A 42 -2.77 3.81 29.58
N VAL A 43 -1.97 4.88 29.62
CA VAL A 43 -0.68 4.94 28.90
C VAL A 43 0.29 3.89 29.43
N ALA A 44 0.38 3.72 30.75
CA ALA A 44 1.23 2.71 31.37
C ALA A 44 0.78 1.28 31.01
N LEU A 45 -0.54 1.02 31.00
CA LEU A 45 -1.10 -0.27 30.60
C LEU A 45 -0.79 -0.58 29.14
N TYR A 46 -0.93 0.39 28.23
CA TYR A 46 -0.57 0.22 26.82
C TYR A 46 0.92 -0.09 26.64
N TYR A 47 1.80 0.61 27.38
CA TYR A 47 3.24 0.34 27.33
C TYR A 47 3.57 -1.09 27.78
N VAL A 48 2.98 -1.55 28.88
CA VAL A 48 3.15 -2.94 29.35
C VAL A 48 2.58 -3.94 28.36
N LEU A 49 1.44 -3.63 27.72
CA LEU A 49 0.84 -4.47 26.68
C LEU A 49 1.78 -4.68 25.50
N MET A 50 2.45 -3.62 25.05
CA MET A 50 3.37 -3.68 23.92
C MET A 50 4.71 -4.36 24.27
N GLU A 51 5.31 -4.04 25.42
CA GLU A 51 6.65 -4.53 25.77
C GLU A 51 6.61 -5.91 26.46
N PHE A 52 5.62 -6.16 27.31
CA PHE A 52 5.53 -7.34 28.19
C PHE A 52 4.11 -7.90 28.26
N PRO A 53 3.63 -8.62 27.22
CA PRO A 53 2.25 -9.13 27.16
C PRO A 53 1.89 -10.06 28.33
N PHE A 54 2.87 -10.78 28.88
CA PHE A 54 2.67 -11.64 30.05
C PHE A 54 2.35 -10.86 31.34
N LEU A 55 2.80 -9.60 31.44
CA LEU A 55 2.55 -8.72 32.58
C LEU A 55 1.25 -7.91 32.43
N THR A 56 0.63 -7.92 31.26
CA THR A 56 -0.61 -7.16 31.03
C THR A 56 -1.75 -7.65 31.91
N LEU A 57 -1.94 -8.96 32.05
CA LEU A 57 -3.00 -9.53 32.89
C LEU A 57 -2.88 -9.11 34.36
N PRO A 58 -1.72 -9.27 35.04
CA PRO A 58 -1.59 -8.84 36.43
C PRO A 58 -1.70 -7.31 36.59
N VAL A 59 -1.18 -6.52 35.66
CA VAL A 59 -1.30 -5.05 35.71
C VAL A 59 -2.76 -4.61 35.52
N GLY A 60 -3.44 -5.17 34.53
CA GLY A 60 -4.86 -4.91 34.28
C GLY A 60 -5.74 -5.32 35.47
N PHE A 61 -5.46 -6.49 36.06
CA PHE A 61 -6.13 -6.93 37.28
C PHE A 61 -5.87 -5.98 38.46
N GLY A 62 -4.63 -5.49 38.62
CA GLY A 62 -4.29 -4.51 39.66
C GLY A 62 -5.02 -3.19 39.51
N ILE A 63 -5.16 -2.67 38.28
CA ILE A 63 -5.95 -1.47 38.00
C ILE A 63 -7.43 -1.72 38.31
N GLY A 64 -7.99 -2.85 37.85
CA GLY A 64 -9.39 -3.22 38.10
C GLY A 64 -9.70 -3.41 39.59
N ALA A 65 -8.84 -4.09 40.33
CA ALA A 65 -8.97 -4.29 41.77
C ALA A 65 -8.92 -2.95 42.52
N ARG A 66 -8.00 -2.05 42.15
CA ARG A 66 -7.93 -0.70 42.73
C ARG A 66 -9.21 0.11 42.48
N LEU A 67 -9.76 0.06 41.27
CA LEU A 67 -11.01 0.73 40.94
C LEU A 67 -12.17 0.18 41.76
N LEU A 68 -12.23 -1.14 41.93
CA LEU A 68 -13.25 -1.81 42.74
C LEU A 68 -13.13 -1.43 44.22
N VAL A 69 -11.92 -1.38 44.77
CA VAL A 69 -11.68 -0.94 46.16
C VAL A 69 -12.10 0.51 46.35
N ASN A 70 -11.73 1.40 45.43
CA ASN A 70 -12.19 2.80 45.48
C ASN A 70 -13.73 2.87 45.43
N PHE A 71 -14.35 2.15 44.50
CA PHE A 71 -15.81 2.13 44.38
C PHE A 71 -16.51 1.66 45.67
N VAL A 72 -15.99 0.60 46.31
CA VAL A 72 -16.58 0.02 47.52
C VAL A 72 -16.34 0.89 48.76
N ILE A 73 -15.17 1.53 48.88
CA ILE A 73 -14.81 2.30 50.08
C ILE A 73 -15.35 3.72 50.03
N THR A 74 -15.19 4.44 48.92
CA THR A 74 -15.58 5.85 48.83
C THR A 74 -17.00 6.05 48.30
N TYR A 75 -17.62 5.02 47.72
CA TYR A 75 -18.93 5.09 47.05
C TYR A 75 -19.03 6.19 45.99
N ASP A 76 -17.90 6.71 45.51
CA ASP A 76 -17.84 7.77 44.51
C ASP A 76 -17.85 7.16 43.10
N ALA A 77 -19.06 6.90 42.61
CA ALA A 77 -19.28 6.37 41.27
C ALA A 77 -18.77 7.33 40.18
N ALA A 78 -18.85 8.65 40.41
CA ALA A 78 -18.43 9.66 39.44
C ALA A 78 -16.90 9.67 39.31
N GLY A 79 -16.18 9.67 40.43
CA GLY A 79 -14.71 9.56 40.44
C GLY A 79 -14.23 8.28 39.74
N CYS A 80 -14.89 7.14 40.02
CA CYS A 80 -14.58 5.87 39.36
C CYS A 80 -14.83 5.92 37.83
N ALA A 81 -15.98 6.44 37.39
CA ALA A 81 -16.29 6.59 35.98
C ALA A 81 -15.28 7.50 35.25
N CYS A 82 -14.87 8.61 35.88
CA CYS A 82 -13.86 9.51 35.33
C CYS A 82 -12.47 8.85 35.22
N THR A 83 -12.07 8.03 36.20
CA THR A 83 -10.82 7.27 36.10
C THR A 83 -10.86 6.23 34.98
N LEU A 84 -11.98 5.49 34.82
CA LEU A 84 -12.16 4.53 33.73
C LEU A 84 -12.13 5.21 32.35
N LEU A 85 -12.81 6.36 32.23
CA LEU A 85 -12.78 7.15 31.01
C LEU A 85 -11.36 7.65 30.70
N GLY A 86 -10.63 8.11 31.71
CA GLY A 86 -9.22 8.46 31.57
C GLY A 86 -8.37 7.30 31.06
N VAL A 87 -8.52 6.10 31.63
CA VAL A 87 -7.80 4.89 31.18
C VAL A 87 -8.09 4.58 29.71
N ALA A 88 -9.36 4.57 29.31
CA ALA A 88 -9.77 4.31 27.93
C ALA A 88 -9.21 5.34 26.95
N VAL A 89 -9.31 6.64 27.29
CA VAL A 89 -8.73 7.73 26.48
C VAL A 89 -7.22 7.60 26.40
N GLY A 90 -6.54 7.23 27.49
CA GLY A 90 -5.08 7.04 27.50
C GLY A 90 -4.63 5.92 26.55
N VAL A 91 -5.34 4.80 26.54
CA VAL A 91 -5.07 3.68 25.61
C VAL A 91 -5.32 4.10 24.16
N LEU A 92 -6.48 4.70 23.86
CA LEU A 92 -6.83 5.15 22.50
C LEU A 92 -5.86 6.22 21.98
N PHE A 93 -5.51 7.18 22.81
CA PHE A 93 -4.57 8.24 22.44
C PHE A 93 -3.19 7.67 22.14
N THR A 94 -2.75 6.68 22.91
CA THR A 94 -1.44 6.03 22.67
C THR A 94 -1.47 5.18 21.41
N ASP A 95 -2.58 4.48 21.12
CA ASP A 95 -2.76 3.72 19.87
C ASP A 95 -2.74 4.64 18.64
N ILE A 96 -3.51 5.75 18.66
CA ILE A 96 -3.51 6.75 17.57
C ILE A 96 -2.11 7.35 17.38
N LEU A 97 -1.39 7.63 18.47
CA LEU A 97 -0.02 8.12 18.36
C LEU A 97 0.95 7.07 17.84
N SER A 98 0.78 5.80 18.21
CA SER A 98 1.55 4.68 17.65
C SER A 98 1.34 4.61 16.14
N GLN A 99 0.08 4.61 15.71
CA GLN A 99 -0.29 4.62 14.29
C GLN A 99 0.27 5.85 13.57
N LEU A 100 0.16 7.05 14.16
CA LEU A 100 0.67 8.27 13.55
C LEU A 100 2.19 8.28 13.45
N LEU A 101 2.90 7.68 14.41
CA LEU A 101 4.35 7.56 14.37
C LEU A 101 4.81 6.51 13.37
N GLU A 102 4.15 5.34 13.37
CA GLU A 102 4.43 4.23 12.46
C GLU A 102 4.11 4.61 11.01
N ASP A 103 3.01 5.32 10.76
CA ASP A 103 2.67 5.89 9.45
C ASP A 103 3.53 7.12 9.10
N GLY A 104 4.21 7.68 10.09
CA GLY A 104 4.96 8.92 10.03
C GLY A 104 6.40 8.76 9.58
N ASP A 105 6.89 7.53 9.36
CA ASP A 105 8.21 7.26 8.80
C ASP A 105 8.14 6.94 7.30
N PRO A 106 8.08 7.95 6.41
CA PRO A 106 8.12 7.73 4.97
C PRO A 106 9.52 7.37 4.46
N GLU A 107 10.56 7.26 5.30
CA GLU A 107 11.93 7.02 4.84
C GLU A 107 12.24 5.55 4.54
N ASP A 108 11.59 4.58 5.16
CA ASP A 108 11.93 3.16 4.99
C ASP A 108 10.94 2.34 4.13
N ALA A 109 9.96 3.00 3.50
CA ALA A 109 9.32 2.45 2.29
C ALA A 109 10.21 2.65 1.04
N TYR A 110 11.50 2.91 1.23
CA TYR A 110 12.51 2.51 0.26
C TYR A 110 12.36 1.01 0.07
N TYR A 111 11.90 0.67 -1.13
CA TYR A 111 11.77 -0.65 -1.70
C TYR A 111 13.12 -1.40 -1.60
N GLU A 112 13.43 -1.96 -0.44
CA GLU A 112 14.35 -3.08 -0.35
C GLU A 112 13.63 -4.20 -1.10
N GLY A 113 14.23 -4.57 -2.22
CA GLY A 113 13.62 -5.49 -3.16
C GLY A 113 13.11 -6.72 -2.43
N SER A 114 12.01 -7.25 -2.97
CA SER A 114 11.86 -8.68 -3.15
C SER A 114 13.15 -9.25 -3.77
N VAL A 115 14.21 -9.37 -2.98
CA VAL A 115 15.13 -10.49 -3.08
C VAL A 115 14.26 -11.66 -2.70
N VAL A 116 13.79 -12.33 -3.74
CA VAL A 116 13.45 -13.74 -3.69
C VAL A 116 14.40 -14.38 -2.69
N SER A 117 13.82 -15.03 -1.68
CA SER A 117 14.54 -15.94 -0.81
C SER A 117 15.24 -16.97 -1.72
N ASP A 118 16.47 -16.65 -2.11
CA ASP A 118 17.41 -17.58 -2.70
C ASP A 118 17.74 -18.57 -1.58
N TYR A 119 17.01 -19.67 -1.56
CA TYR A 119 17.53 -20.92 -1.06
C TYR A 119 18.97 -21.08 -1.56
N PRO A 120 19.93 -21.58 -0.74
CA PRO A 120 21.33 -21.69 -1.12
C PRO A 120 21.52 -22.74 -2.23
N ARG A 121 21.25 -22.35 -3.48
CA ARG A 121 21.53 -23.17 -4.67
C ARG A 121 22.95 -22.85 -5.09
N ARG A 122 23.87 -23.72 -4.64
CA ARG A 122 25.27 -23.88 -5.06
C ARG A 122 25.64 -23.02 -6.27
N ARG A 123 26.31 -21.89 -6.00
CA ARG A 123 26.94 -21.04 -7.01
C ARG A 123 28.04 -21.84 -7.71
N ARG A 124 27.77 -22.26 -8.94
CA ARG A 124 28.82 -22.57 -9.91
C ARG A 124 29.33 -21.23 -10.39
N LEU A 125 30.59 -20.95 -10.09
CA LEU A 125 31.32 -19.75 -10.49
C LEU A 125 31.33 -19.65 -12.02
N VAL A 126 30.47 -18.83 -12.61
CA VAL A 126 30.58 -18.43 -14.01
C VAL A 126 30.76 -16.92 -14.01
N GLN A 127 32.00 -16.50 -14.27
CA GLN A 127 32.36 -15.11 -14.51
C GLN A 127 31.62 -14.63 -15.77
N LEU A 128 30.57 -13.83 -15.60
CA LEU A 128 29.95 -13.10 -16.69
C LEU A 128 30.50 -11.68 -16.73
N ARG A 129 31.48 -11.56 -17.62
CA ARG A 129 31.94 -10.36 -18.31
C ARG A 129 30.82 -9.33 -18.46
N GLY A 130 30.97 -8.21 -17.76
CA GLY A 130 30.16 -7.02 -17.97
C GLY A 130 30.40 -6.45 -19.37
N SER A 131 29.34 -6.28 -20.14
CA SER A 131 29.33 -5.45 -21.34
C SER A 131 27.88 -5.09 -21.70
N ASN A 132 27.63 -3.79 -21.77
CA ASN A 132 26.65 -3.11 -22.63
C ASN A 132 25.17 -3.47 -22.48
N ASP A 133 24.53 -3.03 -21.39
CA ASP A 133 23.05 -3.02 -21.29
C ASP A 133 22.42 -1.67 -21.73
N ASP A 134 23.22 -0.63 -21.97
CA ASP A 134 22.71 0.68 -22.43
C ASP A 134 22.21 0.66 -23.89
N ASP A 135 22.72 -0.24 -24.75
CA ASP A 135 22.26 -0.32 -26.14
C ASP A 135 20.90 -1.03 -26.29
N ARG A 136 20.54 -1.95 -25.39
CA ARG A 136 19.24 -2.64 -25.42
C ARG A 136 18.08 -1.72 -25.07
N MET A 137 18.29 -0.74 -24.19
CA MET A 137 17.28 0.25 -23.84
C MET A 137 16.95 1.18 -25.01
N ARG A 138 17.93 1.45 -25.88
CA ARG A 138 17.77 2.34 -27.04
C ARG A 138 16.94 1.69 -28.16
N ASP A 139 17.10 0.39 -28.37
CA ASP A 139 16.36 -0.36 -29.39
C ASP A 139 14.87 -0.59 -29.02
N HIS A 140 14.55 -0.73 -27.73
CA HIS A 140 13.16 -0.82 -27.29
C HIS A 140 12.37 0.47 -27.54
N ASN A 141 13.02 1.63 -27.38
CA ASN A 141 12.41 2.93 -27.70
C ASN A 141 12.24 3.14 -29.21
N ARG A 142 13.10 2.56 -30.05
CA ARG A 142 12.97 2.65 -31.51
C ARG A 142 11.81 1.79 -32.04
N ARG A 143 11.61 0.58 -31.52
CA ARG A 143 10.43 -0.26 -31.87
C ARG A 143 9.10 0.36 -31.44
N ARG A 144 9.05 1.09 -30.32
CA ARG A 144 7.84 1.81 -29.90
C ARG A 144 7.44 2.94 -30.85
N ARG A 145 8.38 3.55 -31.59
CA ARG A 145 8.06 4.59 -32.58
C ARG A 145 7.58 4.01 -33.91
N ALA A 146 8.08 2.85 -34.31
CA ALA A 146 7.66 2.19 -35.56
C ALA A 146 6.20 1.68 -35.54
N PHE A 147 5.58 1.55 -34.35
CA PHE A 147 4.17 1.20 -34.21
C PHE A 147 3.21 2.40 -34.29
N PHE A 148 3.72 3.64 -34.32
CA PHE A 148 2.92 4.86 -34.41
C PHE A 148 2.88 5.48 -35.82
N ASP A 149 3.60 4.91 -36.80
CA ASP A 149 3.57 5.35 -38.20
C ASP A 149 2.49 4.63 -39.04
N VAL A 150 1.56 3.92 -38.40
CA VAL A 150 0.32 3.47 -39.06
C VAL A 150 -0.69 4.62 -38.99
N ASP A 151 -1.06 5.14 -40.15
CA ASP A 151 -1.98 6.25 -40.43
C ASP A 151 -2.84 6.75 -39.24
N PRO A 152 -2.62 8.00 -38.75
CA PRO A 152 -3.40 8.57 -37.65
C PRO A 152 -4.83 9.03 -38.04
N SER A 153 -5.38 8.58 -39.16
CA SER A 153 -6.67 9.08 -39.67
C SER A 153 -7.91 8.49 -38.98
N VAL A 154 -7.77 7.50 -38.08
CA VAL A 154 -8.92 6.84 -37.42
C VAL A 154 -8.91 6.90 -35.88
N THR A 155 -7.80 7.30 -35.23
CA THR A 155 -7.61 7.02 -33.78
C THR A 155 -7.47 8.24 -32.87
N THR A 156 -7.89 9.44 -33.30
CA THR A 156 -7.72 10.68 -32.50
C THR A 156 -9.00 11.21 -31.82
N ALA A 157 -10.09 10.43 -31.80
CA ALA A 157 -11.34 10.82 -31.12
C ALA A 157 -11.62 10.10 -29.78
N VAL A 158 -10.65 9.39 -29.18
CA VAL A 158 -10.85 8.63 -27.92
C VAL A 158 -9.91 9.13 -26.82
N THR A 159 -9.83 10.44 -26.61
CA THR A 159 -9.12 11.04 -25.46
C THR A 159 -9.99 11.98 -24.63
N ASN A 160 -11.30 12.01 -24.87
CA ASN A 160 -12.25 12.64 -23.96
C ASN A 160 -12.93 11.57 -23.08
N THR A 161 -12.29 11.35 -21.93
CA THR A 161 -12.85 11.03 -20.60
C THR A 161 -14.33 10.65 -20.53
N THR A 162 -14.61 9.47 -19.99
CA THR A 162 -15.92 8.84 -19.66
C THR A 162 -16.68 8.11 -20.77
N GLY A 163 -16.18 8.09 -22.00
CA GLY A 163 -16.76 7.27 -23.09
C GLY A 163 -16.58 5.77 -22.88
N THR A 164 -17.66 5.10 -22.48
CA THR A 164 -18.01 3.68 -22.67
C THR A 164 -16.86 2.67 -22.63
N TRP A 165 -16.67 2.07 -21.45
CA TRP A 165 -15.73 0.98 -21.19
C TRP A 165 -15.90 -0.23 -22.12
N ASP A 166 -17.06 -0.37 -22.77
CA ASP A 166 -17.33 -1.42 -23.74
C ASP A 166 -16.46 -1.30 -25.00
N SER A 167 -16.03 -0.10 -25.39
CA SER A 167 -15.10 0.09 -26.52
C SER A 167 -13.68 -0.41 -26.23
N LEU A 168 -13.30 -0.55 -24.96
CA LEU A 168 -11.99 -1.11 -24.58
C LEU A 168 -11.95 -2.63 -24.76
N SER A 169 -13.09 -3.31 -24.65
CA SER A 169 -13.25 -4.76 -24.84
C SER A 169 -12.96 -5.17 -26.28
N ASP A 170 -13.52 -4.45 -27.26
CA ASP A 170 -13.34 -4.75 -28.68
C ASP A 170 -11.89 -4.63 -29.14
N TRP A 171 -11.12 -3.75 -28.48
CA TRP A 171 -9.70 -3.58 -28.79
C TRP A 171 -8.79 -4.65 -28.16
N ILE A 172 -9.29 -5.44 -27.21
CA ILE A 172 -8.52 -6.51 -26.54
C ILE A 172 -8.57 -7.80 -27.34
N ASP A 173 -9.70 -8.09 -27.98
CA ASP A 173 -9.89 -9.31 -28.76
C ASP A 173 -10.61 -8.98 -30.07
N PRO A 174 -9.90 -8.37 -31.03
CA PRO A 174 -10.49 -7.97 -32.31
C PRO A 174 -11.05 -9.17 -33.09
N ASN A 175 -10.44 -10.34 -32.92
CA ASN A 175 -10.87 -11.57 -33.60
C ASN A 175 -11.96 -12.35 -32.85
N HIS A 176 -12.42 -11.84 -31.69
CA HIS A 176 -13.46 -12.47 -30.86
C HIS A 176 -13.16 -13.95 -30.52
N THR A 177 -11.88 -14.27 -30.36
CA THR A 177 -11.40 -15.64 -30.09
C THR A 177 -11.53 -16.03 -28.62
N MET A 178 -11.60 -15.05 -27.73
CA MET A 178 -11.68 -15.26 -26.28
C MET A 178 -13.15 -15.38 -25.85
N THR A 179 -13.38 -16.28 -24.89
CA THR A 179 -14.69 -16.37 -24.24
C THR A 179 -15.06 -15.01 -23.60
N PRO A 180 -16.35 -14.66 -23.49
CA PRO A 180 -16.76 -13.37 -22.93
C PRO A 180 -16.14 -13.10 -21.54
N LEU A 181 -16.05 -14.13 -20.68
CA LEU A 181 -15.39 -14.02 -19.37
C LEU A 181 -13.89 -13.78 -19.47
N GLU A 182 -13.20 -14.43 -20.40
CA GLU A 182 -11.77 -14.19 -20.64
C GLU A 182 -11.53 -12.76 -21.16
N ARG A 183 -12.44 -12.22 -21.97
CA ARG A 183 -12.39 -10.81 -22.42
C ARG A 183 -12.52 -9.84 -21.26
N GLU A 184 -13.43 -10.10 -20.32
CA GLU A 184 -13.58 -9.29 -19.11
C GLU A 184 -12.34 -9.34 -18.22
N VAL A 185 -11.79 -10.53 -17.96
CA VAL A 185 -10.56 -10.71 -17.17
C VAL A 185 -9.38 -9.98 -17.84
N ALA A 186 -9.25 -10.10 -19.16
CA ALA A 186 -8.23 -9.38 -19.92
C ALA A 186 -8.42 -7.87 -19.85
N ALA A 187 -9.67 -7.38 -19.90
CA ALA A 187 -10.00 -5.96 -19.72
C ALA A 187 -9.62 -5.45 -18.32
N LEU A 188 -9.93 -6.20 -17.26
CA LEU A 188 -9.56 -5.84 -15.90
C LEU A 188 -8.04 -5.81 -15.70
N ARG A 189 -7.30 -6.79 -16.24
CA ARG A 189 -5.83 -6.80 -16.20
C ARG A 189 -5.22 -5.63 -16.97
N LYS A 190 -5.82 -5.24 -18.09
CA LYS A 190 -5.42 -4.04 -18.84
C LYS A 190 -5.69 -2.77 -18.04
N LYS A 191 -6.83 -2.67 -17.35
CA LYS A 191 -7.15 -1.55 -16.44
C LYS A 191 -6.17 -1.47 -15.28
N ALA A 192 -5.82 -2.60 -14.67
CA ALA A 192 -4.79 -2.65 -13.63
C ALA A 192 -3.43 -2.16 -14.17
N SER A 193 -3.05 -2.59 -15.38
CA SER A 193 -1.81 -2.15 -16.04
C SER A 193 -1.82 -0.64 -16.34
N MET A 194 -2.96 -0.09 -16.75
CA MET A 194 -3.13 1.35 -16.96
C MET A 194 -2.99 2.11 -15.63
N ALA A 195 -3.62 1.63 -14.56
CA ALA A 195 -3.49 2.22 -13.23
C ALA A 195 -2.05 2.21 -12.72
N ASP A 196 -1.27 1.14 -12.96
CA ASP A 196 0.14 1.09 -12.60
C ASP A 196 0.98 2.09 -13.44
N SER A 197 0.65 2.27 -14.72
CA SER A 197 1.34 3.26 -15.56
C SER A 197 1.16 4.69 -15.04
N GLU A 198 -0.06 5.05 -14.61
CA GLU A 198 -0.34 6.34 -13.98
C GLU A 198 0.35 6.46 -12.62
N ARG A 199 0.34 5.40 -11.81
CA ARG A 199 1.05 5.35 -10.53
C ARG A 199 2.54 5.66 -10.70
N ARG A 200 3.21 5.08 -11.71
CA ARG A 200 4.64 5.34 -11.99
C ARG A 200 4.88 6.79 -12.40
N ARG A 201 4.04 7.32 -13.28
CA ARG A 201 4.10 8.73 -13.68
C ARG A 201 3.97 9.67 -12.48
N PHE A 202 3.01 9.44 -11.59
CA PHE A 202 2.86 10.25 -10.38
C PHE A 202 4.02 10.07 -9.39
N LYS A 203 4.68 8.91 -9.37
CA LYS A 203 5.87 8.68 -8.55
C LYS A 203 7.05 9.51 -9.05
N GLU A 204 7.24 9.61 -10.37
CA GLU A 204 8.25 10.49 -10.99
C GLU A 204 7.94 11.96 -10.74
N GLU A 205 6.68 12.39 -10.93
CA GLU A 205 6.25 13.77 -10.65
C GLU A 205 6.43 14.15 -9.16
N LYS A 206 6.20 13.21 -8.24
CA LYS A 206 6.49 13.39 -6.82
C LYS A 206 7.97 13.68 -6.57
N GLN A 207 8.86 12.87 -7.15
CA GLN A 207 10.31 13.07 -7.01
C GLN A 207 10.76 14.40 -7.59
N TRP A 208 10.22 14.78 -8.76
CA TRP A 208 10.50 16.07 -9.38
C TRP A 208 10.07 17.24 -8.48
N ALA A 209 8.89 17.15 -7.87
CA ALA A 209 8.42 18.16 -6.91
C ALA A 209 9.29 18.24 -5.65
N GLN A 210 9.81 17.09 -5.17
CA GLN A 210 10.74 17.04 -4.04
C GLN A 210 12.07 17.72 -4.38
N VAL A 211 12.64 17.45 -5.56
CA VAL A 211 13.89 18.09 -6.03
C VAL A 211 13.71 19.61 -6.16
N GLN A 212 12.51 20.06 -6.52
CA GLN A 212 12.16 21.49 -6.57
C GLN A 212 11.90 22.12 -5.19
N GLY A 213 11.92 21.34 -4.10
CA GLY A 213 11.59 21.82 -2.76
C GLY A 213 10.09 22.10 -2.53
N ASN A 214 9.21 21.74 -3.47
CA ASN A 214 7.77 21.97 -3.37
C ASN A 214 7.09 20.81 -2.62
N LYS A 215 7.13 20.88 -1.28
CA LYS A 215 6.57 19.85 -0.38
C LYS A 215 5.06 19.63 -0.57
N ALA A 216 4.29 20.70 -0.80
CA ALA A 216 2.84 20.61 -0.98
C ALA A 216 2.47 19.81 -2.23
N ARG A 217 3.15 20.08 -3.35
CA ARG A 217 2.95 19.32 -4.60
C ARG A 217 3.40 17.87 -4.46
N ALA A 218 4.54 17.63 -3.79
CA ALA A 218 5.00 16.27 -3.52
C ALA A 218 3.99 15.47 -2.68
N ALA A 219 3.37 16.09 -1.67
CA ALA A 219 2.31 15.46 -0.88
C ALA A 219 1.07 15.14 -1.73
N GLN A 220 0.64 16.07 -2.59
CA GLN A 220 -0.48 15.85 -3.51
C GLN A 220 -0.22 14.69 -4.47
N MET A 221 0.97 14.62 -5.08
CA MET A 221 1.34 13.51 -5.95
C MET A 221 1.43 12.19 -5.16
N GLY A 222 1.89 12.23 -3.91
CA GLY A 222 1.87 11.08 -3.00
C GLY A 222 0.47 10.51 -2.79
N TRP A 223 -0.55 11.37 -2.62
CA TRP A 223 -1.95 10.95 -2.55
C TRP A 223 -2.43 10.28 -3.85
N GLN A 224 -2.04 10.80 -5.01
CA GLN A 224 -2.37 10.17 -6.30
C GLN A 224 -1.73 8.79 -6.43
N VAL A 225 -0.45 8.64 -6.05
CA VAL A 225 0.24 7.34 -6.05
C VAL A 225 -0.52 6.32 -5.20
N LYS A 226 -0.94 6.70 -3.98
CA LYS A 226 -1.74 5.83 -3.10
C LYS A 226 -3.07 5.45 -3.75
N ARG A 227 -3.79 6.43 -4.31
CA ARG A 227 -5.07 6.21 -5.00
C ARG A 227 -4.96 5.24 -6.17
N TYR A 228 -4.01 5.44 -7.08
CA TYR A 228 -3.82 4.55 -8.23
C TYR A 228 -3.28 3.17 -7.84
N SER A 229 -2.50 3.08 -6.75
CA SER A 229 -2.10 1.79 -6.18
C SER A 229 -3.31 1.00 -5.68
N ALA A 230 -4.23 1.64 -4.96
CA ALA A 230 -5.46 1.00 -4.51
C ALA A 230 -6.35 0.58 -5.69
N LEU A 231 -6.48 1.44 -6.71
CA LEU A 231 -7.25 1.16 -7.94
C LEU A 231 -6.66 -0.04 -8.73
N MET A 232 -5.34 -0.12 -8.83
CA MET A 232 -4.65 -1.25 -9.45
C MET A 232 -4.94 -2.55 -8.69
N GLN A 233 -4.82 -2.52 -7.36
CA GLN A 233 -5.09 -3.69 -6.52
C GLN A 233 -6.56 -4.13 -6.59
N SER A 234 -7.51 -3.20 -6.64
CA SER A 234 -8.93 -3.55 -6.79
C SER A 234 -9.19 -4.27 -8.12
N PHE A 235 -8.60 -3.79 -9.23
CA PHE A 235 -8.75 -4.46 -10.51
C PHE A 235 -8.08 -5.83 -10.57
N HIS A 236 -6.94 -6.02 -9.89
CA HIS A 236 -6.33 -7.35 -9.77
C HIS A 236 -7.25 -8.31 -9.00
N ARG A 237 -7.75 -7.88 -7.84
CA ARG A 237 -8.69 -8.69 -7.05
C ARG A 237 -9.96 -9.04 -7.83
N GLU A 238 -10.52 -8.08 -8.55
CA GLU A 238 -11.70 -8.29 -9.39
C GLU A 238 -11.42 -9.26 -10.54
N ALA A 239 -10.26 -9.13 -11.20
CA ALA A 239 -9.84 -10.06 -12.26
C ALA A 239 -9.67 -11.49 -11.74
N ASP A 240 -9.10 -11.65 -10.55
CA ASP A 240 -8.90 -12.95 -9.92
C ASP A 240 -10.23 -13.58 -9.49
N LEU A 241 -11.16 -12.79 -8.96
CA LEU A 241 -12.53 -13.25 -8.65
C LEU A 241 -13.27 -13.71 -9.91
N ARG A 242 -13.20 -12.95 -11.01
CA ARG A 242 -13.81 -13.34 -12.29
C ARG A 242 -13.19 -14.61 -12.88
N LEU A 243 -11.90 -14.82 -12.68
CA LEU A 243 -11.23 -16.05 -13.11
C LEU A 243 -11.73 -17.27 -12.31
N LEU A 244 -11.93 -17.12 -10.99
CA LEU A 244 -12.52 -18.17 -10.16
C LEU A 244 -13.96 -18.49 -10.55
N GLU A 245 -14.75 -17.47 -10.86
CA GLU A 245 -16.13 -17.62 -11.36
C GLU A 245 -16.15 -18.40 -12.68
N ALA A 246 -15.31 -18.03 -13.64
CA ALA A 246 -15.17 -18.75 -14.91
C ALA A 246 -14.76 -20.21 -14.71
N ASN A 247 -13.91 -20.50 -13.74
CA ASN A 247 -13.50 -21.88 -13.42
C ASN A 247 -14.65 -22.68 -12.79
N ASN A 248 -15.43 -22.05 -11.90
CA ASN A 248 -16.61 -22.67 -11.29
C ASN A 248 -17.70 -22.99 -12.33
N GLU A 249 -17.92 -22.09 -13.29
CA GLU A 249 -18.85 -22.32 -14.40
C GLU A 249 -18.40 -23.48 -15.29
N ARG A 250 -17.12 -23.54 -15.66
CA ARG A 250 -16.56 -24.66 -16.42
C ARG A 250 -16.75 -25.99 -15.68
N HIS A 251 -16.48 -26.00 -14.38
CA HIS A 251 -16.67 -27.20 -13.57
C HIS A 251 -18.15 -27.62 -13.50
N ARG A 252 -19.09 -26.67 -13.35
CA ARG A 252 -20.54 -26.95 -13.40
C ARG A 252 -20.97 -27.53 -14.75
N GLN A 253 -20.43 -27.01 -15.85
CA GLN A 253 -20.71 -27.51 -17.20
C GLN A 253 -20.16 -28.92 -17.40
N GLU A 254 -18.98 -29.22 -16.87
CA GLU A 254 -18.37 -30.55 -16.92
C GLU A 254 -19.18 -31.57 -16.10
N VAL A 255 -19.61 -31.21 -14.89
CA VAL A 255 -20.46 -32.10 -14.07
C VAL A 255 -21.81 -32.32 -14.76
N ALA A 256 -22.41 -31.28 -15.35
CA ALA A 256 -23.66 -31.40 -16.08
C ALA A 256 -23.52 -32.29 -17.34
N SER A 257 -22.40 -32.18 -18.06
CA SER A 257 -22.16 -33.02 -19.25
C SER A 257 -21.93 -34.48 -18.87
N ILE A 258 -21.18 -34.76 -17.80
CA ILE A 258 -21.00 -36.12 -17.26
C ILE A 258 -22.35 -36.72 -16.84
N GLN A 259 -23.20 -35.95 -16.15
CA GLN A 259 -24.53 -36.40 -15.73
C GLN A 259 -25.46 -36.67 -16.93
N ALA A 260 -25.40 -35.83 -17.97
CA ALA A 260 -26.15 -36.03 -19.20
C ALA A 260 -25.68 -37.29 -19.95
N SER A 261 -24.36 -37.52 -20.06
CA SER A 261 -23.80 -38.72 -20.69
C SER A 261 -24.13 -39.99 -19.90
N ALA A 262 -24.08 -39.96 -18.57
CA ALA A 262 -24.47 -41.09 -17.73
C ALA A 262 -25.94 -41.48 -17.92
N SER A 263 -26.82 -40.50 -18.10
CA SER A 263 -28.25 -40.73 -18.33
C SER A 263 -28.55 -41.41 -19.69
N GLN A 264 -27.68 -41.23 -20.70
CA GLN A 264 -27.85 -41.88 -22.00
C GLN A 264 -27.43 -43.36 -22.02
N VAL A 265 -26.54 -43.77 -21.11
CA VAL A 265 -26.10 -45.17 -21.00
C VAL A 265 -27.12 -46.04 -20.25
N ALA A 266 -27.98 -45.43 -19.43
CA ALA A 266 -29.15 -46.08 -18.85
C ALA A 266 -30.31 -46.18 -19.88
N GLY A 267 -30.08 -46.88 -20.99
CA GLY A 267 -31.13 -47.22 -21.94
C GLY A 267 -32.21 -48.12 -21.31
N PRO A 268 -33.45 -48.07 -21.83
CA PRO A 268 -34.59 -48.84 -21.31
C PRO A 268 -34.35 -50.33 -21.53
N THR A 269 -33.80 -51.02 -20.55
CA THR A 269 -33.89 -52.48 -20.49
C THR A 269 -35.32 -52.83 -20.10
N SER A 270 -36.03 -53.40 -21.07
CA SER A 270 -37.38 -53.90 -20.97
C SER A 270 -37.58 -54.76 -19.72
N ALA A 271 -38.65 -54.44 -19.01
CA ALA A 271 -39.47 -55.28 -18.13
C ALA A 271 -38.92 -56.67 -17.74
N SER A 272 -38.66 -56.85 -16.44
CA SER A 272 -39.28 -57.88 -15.57
C SER A 272 -38.34 -58.30 -14.45
N SER A 273 -38.53 -57.74 -13.26
CA SER A 273 -38.58 -58.53 -12.02
C SER A 273 -38.95 -57.60 -10.86
N VAL A 274 -40.12 -57.90 -10.30
CA VAL A 274 -40.57 -57.41 -9.01
C VAL A 274 -39.52 -57.84 -7.99
N LEU A 275 -38.75 -56.89 -7.45
CA LEU A 275 -37.93 -57.09 -6.26
C LEU A 275 -38.41 -56.15 -5.15
N PRO A 276 -38.40 -56.63 -3.88
CA PRO A 276 -39.10 -56.00 -2.78
C PRO A 276 -38.44 -54.68 -2.34
N PRO A 277 -39.21 -53.81 -1.65
CA PRO A 277 -38.73 -52.50 -1.23
C PRO A 277 -37.52 -52.63 -0.30
N PRO A 278 -36.41 -51.91 -0.56
CA PRO A 278 -35.29 -51.85 0.36
C PRO A 278 -35.71 -51.07 1.61
N GLN A 279 -35.53 -51.69 2.76
CA GLN A 279 -35.75 -51.05 4.05
C GLN A 279 -34.80 -49.86 4.23
N PRO A 280 -35.24 -48.78 4.90
CA PRO A 280 -34.39 -47.63 5.19
C PRO A 280 -33.33 -48.01 6.22
N VAL A 281 -32.11 -48.26 5.77
CA VAL A 281 -30.95 -48.30 6.67
C VAL A 281 -30.62 -46.85 7.05
N ALA A 282 -30.92 -46.51 8.29
CA ALA A 282 -30.47 -45.27 8.92
C ALA A 282 -28.93 -45.25 8.92
N ILE A 283 -28.35 -44.52 7.97
CA ILE A 283 -26.92 -44.21 8.00
C ILE A 283 -26.76 -42.98 8.92
N THR A 284 -26.41 -43.27 10.16
CA THR A 284 -25.93 -42.30 11.13
C THR A 284 -24.72 -41.57 10.55
N PHE A 285 -24.88 -40.29 10.23
CA PHE A 285 -23.78 -39.39 9.86
C PHE A 285 -22.90 -39.13 11.08
N GLY A 286 -21.97 -40.04 11.34
CA GLY A 286 -20.91 -39.88 12.32
C GLY A 286 -19.66 -39.29 11.70
N GLY A 287 -19.33 -38.06 12.09
CA GLY A 287 -17.95 -37.68 12.39
C GLY A 287 -17.05 -37.27 11.23
N SER A 288 -16.91 -35.95 11.10
CA SER A 288 -15.71 -35.21 10.67
C SER A 288 -14.51 -36.04 10.19
N SER A 289 -14.39 -36.17 8.87
CA SER A 289 -13.11 -36.44 8.22
C SER A 289 -12.17 -35.23 8.41
N ARG A 290 -11.44 -35.23 9.53
CA ARG A 290 -10.19 -34.47 9.66
C ARG A 290 -9.23 -34.98 8.59
N GLN A 291 -9.14 -34.21 7.51
CA GLN A 291 -8.13 -34.35 6.48
C GLN A 291 -6.76 -34.23 7.16
N ARG A 292 -6.11 -35.38 7.38
CA ARG A 292 -4.82 -35.49 8.04
C ARG A 292 -3.78 -34.90 7.09
N ALA A 293 -3.27 -33.72 7.42
CA ALA A 293 -2.14 -33.12 6.71
C ALA A 293 -0.96 -34.12 6.70
N PRO A 294 -0.22 -34.22 5.57
CA PRO A 294 0.94 -35.08 5.48
C PRO A 294 2.00 -34.68 6.52
N PRO A 295 2.75 -35.66 7.08
CA PRO A 295 3.76 -35.38 8.10
C PRO A 295 4.84 -34.45 7.52
N SER A 296 5.10 -33.36 8.23
CA SER A 296 6.20 -32.43 7.94
C SER A 296 7.54 -33.18 7.97
N PRO A 297 8.44 -32.95 6.99
CA PRO A 297 9.75 -33.59 6.96
C PRO A 297 10.58 -33.20 8.20
N PRO A 298 11.46 -34.10 8.68
CA PRO A 298 12.27 -33.83 9.86
C PRO A 298 13.20 -32.62 9.65
N PRO A 299 13.45 -31.82 10.70
CA PRO A 299 14.34 -30.67 10.62
C PRO A 299 15.75 -31.12 10.23
N ARG A 300 16.30 -30.49 9.19
CA ARG A 300 17.69 -30.72 8.80
C ARG A 300 18.63 -30.22 9.91
N PRO A 301 19.72 -30.95 10.23
CA PRO A 301 20.74 -30.48 11.14
C PRO A 301 21.34 -29.16 10.65
N ILE A 302 21.36 -28.17 11.53
CA ILE A 302 22.05 -26.89 11.32
C ILE A 302 23.55 -27.19 11.35
N PRO A 303 24.31 -26.91 10.26
CA PRO A 303 25.76 -27.03 10.32
C PRO A 303 26.32 -25.99 11.31
N PRO A 304 27.38 -26.33 12.06
CA PRO A 304 28.00 -25.38 12.98
C PRO A 304 28.51 -24.15 12.22
N PRO A 305 28.51 -22.96 12.85
CA PRO A 305 29.03 -21.75 12.23
C PRO A 305 30.54 -21.89 12.03
N ASP A 306 30.97 -21.77 10.77
CA ASP A 306 32.39 -21.70 10.43
C ASP A 306 33.00 -20.43 11.03
N GLU A 307 33.92 -20.62 11.98
CA GLU A 307 34.83 -19.60 12.52
C GLU A 307 35.87 -19.19 11.46
N VAL A 308 35.51 -18.39 10.45
CA VAL A 308 36.55 -17.75 9.61
C VAL A 308 36.09 -16.40 9.09
N GLU A 309 36.26 -15.34 9.88
CA GLU A 309 36.67 -14.02 9.35
C GLU A 309 37.22 -13.09 10.45
N ARG A 310 38.31 -13.52 11.09
CA ARG A 310 39.29 -12.58 11.67
C ARG A 310 40.28 -12.26 10.57
N ASP A 311 40.18 -11.05 10.02
CA ASP A 311 41.29 -10.21 9.53
C ASP A 311 40.80 -9.30 8.40
N ARG A 312 40.21 -8.16 8.78
CA ARG A 312 40.23 -6.95 7.95
C ARG A 312 40.80 -5.79 8.75
N PRO A 313 41.95 -5.22 8.34
CA PRO A 313 42.60 -4.16 9.09
C PRO A 313 41.85 -2.84 8.96
N LEU A 314 41.67 -2.21 10.12
CA LEU A 314 41.27 -0.82 10.30
C LEU A 314 42.17 0.11 9.48
N ARG A 315 41.62 0.72 8.44
CA ARG A 315 42.25 1.86 7.77
C ARG A 315 41.54 3.15 8.19
N SER A 316 42.16 3.77 9.18
CA SER A 316 42.00 5.17 9.57
C SER A 316 42.19 6.11 8.37
N ALA A 317 41.27 7.05 8.18
CA ALA A 317 41.52 8.26 7.41
C ALA A 317 40.85 9.46 8.10
N ILE A 318 41.66 10.10 8.95
CA ILE A 318 41.55 11.50 9.33
C ILE A 318 41.88 12.32 8.07
N ALA A 319 40.99 13.20 7.60
CA ALA A 319 41.37 14.34 6.77
C ALA A 319 40.23 15.39 6.68
N GLN A 320 40.39 16.43 7.50
CA GLN A 320 40.28 17.86 7.16
C GLN A 320 39.16 18.34 6.23
N GLY A 321 38.34 19.23 6.77
CA GLY A 321 37.40 20.04 6.03
C GLY A 321 38.04 20.96 4.99
N LYS A 322 37.28 21.22 3.92
CA LYS A 322 37.41 22.38 3.04
C LYS A 322 36.03 22.74 2.49
N GLN A 323 35.71 24.02 2.59
CA GLN A 323 34.51 24.68 2.06
C GLN A 323 34.30 24.41 0.56
N PRO A 324 33.04 24.37 0.07
CA PRO A 324 32.77 24.43 -1.35
C PRO A 324 32.86 25.87 -1.88
N GLU A 325 33.89 26.08 -2.70
CA GLU A 325 34.18 27.28 -3.46
C GLU A 325 33.19 27.49 -4.61
N ARG A 326 32.68 28.72 -4.68
CA ARG A 326 31.67 29.24 -5.60
C ARG A 326 32.26 29.35 -7.02
N ARG A 327 31.88 28.47 -7.95
CA ARG A 327 32.31 28.57 -9.36
C ARG A 327 31.30 29.34 -10.21
N GLN A 328 31.53 30.64 -10.33
CA GLN A 328 30.92 31.51 -11.35
C GLN A 328 31.40 31.11 -12.74
N ARG A 329 30.47 30.75 -13.64
CA ARG A 329 30.75 30.58 -15.07
C ARG A 329 30.52 31.92 -15.78
N ARG A 330 31.64 32.58 -16.10
CA ARG A 330 31.75 33.74 -16.98
C ARG A 330 31.62 33.24 -18.43
N ILE A 331 30.64 33.75 -19.17
CA ILE A 331 30.50 33.53 -20.61
C ILE A 331 31.24 34.69 -21.28
N SER A 332 32.37 34.38 -21.90
CA SER A 332 33.11 35.30 -22.76
C SER A 332 32.71 35.10 -24.22
N ALA A 333 32.43 36.22 -24.86
CA ALA A 333 32.16 36.36 -26.27
C ALA A 333 33.37 35.99 -27.14
N THR A 334 33.10 35.41 -28.31
CA THR A 334 34.00 35.46 -29.47
C THR A 334 33.19 35.93 -30.66
N ALA A 335 33.59 37.09 -31.17
CA ALA A 335 33.21 37.62 -32.46
C ALA A 335 34.24 37.13 -33.49
N ASP A 336 33.77 36.66 -34.64
CA ASP A 336 34.41 36.76 -35.96
C ASP A 336 33.29 36.47 -36.99
N LYS A 337 32.75 37.44 -37.73
CA LYS A 337 33.24 38.25 -38.86
C LYS A 337 33.24 37.52 -40.22
N ASP A 338 32.43 38.08 -41.12
CA ASP A 338 32.40 38.02 -42.59
C ASP A 338 32.21 36.63 -43.26
N GLY A 339 31.32 36.41 -44.24
CA GLY A 339 30.43 37.25 -45.02
C GLY A 339 30.17 36.50 -46.33
N SER A 340 28.91 36.34 -46.77
CA SER A 340 28.61 36.19 -48.20
C SER A 340 27.12 36.43 -48.47
N ALA A 341 26.89 37.24 -49.48
CA ALA A 341 25.61 37.76 -49.94
C ALA A 341 24.89 36.80 -50.89
N MET A 342 23.58 37.02 -51.03
CA MET A 342 22.68 36.84 -52.20
C MET A 342 21.28 36.49 -51.64
N LYS A 343 20.40 37.46 -51.41
CA LYS A 343 19.47 38.13 -52.34
C LYS A 343 18.24 37.28 -52.72
N ALA A 344 17.11 37.76 -52.17
CA ALA A 344 15.73 37.79 -52.70
C ALA A 344 14.87 36.51 -52.74
N GLY A 345 13.74 36.59 -52.03
CA GLY A 345 12.42 36.29 -52.62
C GLY A 345 11.43 35.53 -51.72
N SER A 346 10.17 36.00 -51.72
CA SER A 346 8.94 35.34 -51.25
C SER A 346 8.55 35.59 -49.78
N VAL A 347 7.72 36.60 -49.46
CA VAL A 347 6.25 36.76 -49.64
C VAL A 347 5.41 36.05 -48.56
N HIS A 348 4.76 36.89 -47.73
CA HIS A 348 3.49 36.70 -46.99
C HIS A 348 3.41 35.56 -45.94
N THR A 349 2.78 35.68 -44.77
CA THR A 349 1.64 36.48 -44.30
C THR A 349 1.82 36.75 -42.80
N GLY A 350 1.28 37.87 -42.33
CA GLY A 350 1.20 38.21 -40.92
C GLY A 350 0.11 37.44 -40.19
N THR A 351 0.28 37.25 -38.89
CA THR A 351 -0.83 37.09 -37.95
C THR A 351 -0.37 37.54 -36.56
N HIS A 352 -0.74 38.77 -36.23
CA HIS A 352 -0.70 39.31 -34.88
C HIS A 352 -1.76 38.61 -34.02
N HIS A 353 -1.35 37.84 -33.01
CA HIS A 353 -2.22 37.53 -31.87
C HIS A 353 -1.60 38.01 -30.56
N ARG A 354 -1.94 39.27 -30.27
CA ARG A 354 -1.88 39.93 -28.96
C ARG A 354 -2.90 39.23 -28.04
N ARG A 355 -2.47 38.31 -27.16
CA ARG A 355 -3.36 37.76 -26.12
C ARG A 355 -3.12 38.45 -24.78
N ARG A 356 -4.20 39.09 -24.34
CA ARG A 356 -4.35 39.95 -23.17
C ARG A 356 -4.17 39.16 -21.87
N ARG A 357 -3.54 39.83 -20.90
CA ARG A 357 -3.65 39.52 -19.47
C ARG A 357 -5.10 39.75 -19.05
N ALA A 358 -5.72 38.77 -18.41
CA ALA A 358 -6.97 38.91 -17.69
C ALA A 358 -6.71 38.57 -16.22
N ALA A 359 -7.06 39.52 -15.36
CA ALA A 359 -7.03 39.41 -13.91
C ALA A 359 -8.07 38.40 -13.43
N SER A 360 -7.69 37.51 -12.51
CA SER A 360 -8.61 36.63 -11.80
C SER A 360 -9.07 37.31 -10.50
N VAL A 361 -10.22 37.97 -10.58
CA VAL A 361 -11.10 38.25 -9.42
C VAL A 361 -12.01 37.03 -9.29
N LEU A 362 -11.87 36.26 -8.20
CA LEU A 362 -12.86 35.25 -7.83
C LEU A 362 -13.07 35.28 -6.32
N SER A 363 -14.03 36.13 -5.99
CA SER A 363 -14.86 36.13 -4.79
C SER A 363 -15.39 34.72 -4.49
N ARG A 364 -15.29 34.30 -3.22
CA ARG A 364 -15.93 33.10 -2.69
C ARG A 364 -17.31 33.48 -2.15
N PRO A 365 -18.40 32.78 -2.52
CA PRO A 365 -19.67 32.93 -1.83
C PRO A 365 -19.65 32.10 -0.54
N SER A 366 -19.90 32.77 0.59
CA SER A 366 -20.20 32.13 1.87
C SER A 366 -21.66 31.68 1.88
N VAL A 367 -21.90 30.37 2.00
CA VAL A 367 -23.24 29.83 2.27
C VAL A 367 -23.42 29.77 3.79
N ARG A 368 -24.36 30.57 4.29
CA ARG A 368 -24.82 30.58 5.68
C ARG A 368 -26.11 29.75 5.74
N ILE A 369 -26.11 28.66 6.49
CA ILE A 369 -27.30 27.86 6.78
C ILE A 369 -27.79 28.32 8.15
N GLU A 370 -28.94 28.97 8.17
CA GLU A 370 -29.68 29.25 9.42
C GLU A 370 -30.70 28.13 9.60
N VAL A 371 -30.57 27.41 10.72
CA VAL A 371 -31.56 26.44 11.20
C VAL A 371 -32.45 27.22 12.16
N HIS A 372 -33.73 27.36 11.81
CA HIS A 372 -34.76 27.82 12.73
C HIS A 372 -35.28 26.62 13.53
N GLU A 373 -35.29 26.78 14.86
CA GLU A 373 -35.92 25.88 15.83
C GLU A 373 -37.45 25.93 15.76
#